data_AF-A0A1Q9NAM1-F1
#
_entry.id   AF-A0A1Q9NAM1-F1
#
_cell.length_a   1.000
_cell.length_b   1.000
_cell.length_c   1.000
_cell.angle_alpha   90.00
_cell.angle_beta   90.00
_cell.angle_gamma   90.00
#
_symmetry.space_group_name_H-M   'P 1'
#
loop_
_entity.id
_entity.type
_entity.pdbx_description
1 polymer ?
#
loop_
_entity_poly.entity_id
_entity_poly.type
_entity_poly.pdbx_seq_one_letter_code
_entity_poly.pdbx_strand_id
1 'polypeptide(L)'
;MNATEVTPQIIQLEEEIVEEIKMGYFKCRQFFEKYTNEEIDSYFEKKKEFLIDLCQGFYQKFSGYENVFSGPKALEYINKYQFVVIYYRNGALNYPRSFSVFIDRIKDFNNIPKETPDMFDIDRYITNYQSSRGLDQFLHGFFKKLRRIDIPLREREVQVLKLISDLNFLGFKSDGTHRIFSPTDLEILQALQWTKRQSTTVSRAVNFLYNYKICKFSSIIMNTSKLGFYYALYDDYNAGLELNPNEKFWEIPFAHHTSKIACMPFSTVIDRLKDVNYIPLTHWYWNVNLSKFHEEKKSGWSTFENPDFFAESLKSFNYKKWILNQPLSYDLEDHQIEIAKKLSKFNLLSPETLNDFSPENDTKYVYGFLEKLARQEVFQYYPNINFVGTDYKIQFRFDIKDSKLFEKVLQGLLTFPVVQIFVNEQLGAALGYIKMPRPVVSRFFDFQDDFVDEYPEHTFSISTASKVFLSRSHDISDINFSIKDGTAYLN
;
A
#
# COMPACT_ATOMS: atom_id res chain seq x y z
N MET A 1 -12.67 25.70 11.47
CA MET A 1 -13.70 24.68 11.21
C MET A 1 -14.70 24.75 12.34
N ASN A 2 -15.94 25.16 12.06
CA ASN A 2 -16.98 25.29 13.07
C ASN A 2 -17.33 23.89 13.61
N ALA A 3 -17.32 23.74 14.92
CA ALA A 3 -17.89 22.57 15.59
C ALA A 3 -19.41 22.61 15.35
N THR A 4 -19.87 21.83 14.38
CA THR A 4 -21.30 21.55 14.22
C THR A 4 -21.73 20.83 15.49
N GLU A 5 -22.64 21.44 16.26
CA GLU A 5 -23.31 20.77 17.37
C GLU A 5 -24.04 19.55 16.82
N VAL A 6 -23.47 18.37 17.04
CA VAL A 6 -24.09 17.09 16.67
C VAL A 6 -25.31 16.93 17.58
N THR A 7 -26.50 16.89 16.99
CA THR A 7 -27.76 16.76 17.75
C THR A 7 -27.76 15.45 18.56
N PRO A 8 -28.29 15.44 19.80
CA PRO A 8 -28.32 14.24 20.65
C PRO A 8 -28.92 12.98 19.98
N GLN A 9 -29.86 13.17 19.05
CA GLN A 9 -30.46 12.09 18.25
C GLN A 9 -29.47 11.39 17.31
N ILE A 10 -28.51 12.14 16.73
CA ILE A 10 -27.47 11.57 15.86
C ILE A 10 -26.50 10.74 16.70
N ILE A 11 -26.13 11.22 17.90
CA ILE A 11 -25.26 10.51 18.82
C ILE A 11 -25.89 9.17 19.22
N GLN A 12 -27.17 9.18 19.59
CA GLN A 12 -27.90 7.96 19.92
C GLN A 12 -27.98 6.98 18.74
N LEU A 13 -28.22 7.47 17.53
CA LEU A 13 -28.25 6.64 16.32
C LEU A 13 -26.88 6.00 16.01
N GLU A 14 -25.78 6.75 16.16
CA GLU A 14 -24.43 6.21 16.00
C GLU A 14 -24.10 5.14 17.03
N GLU A 15 -24.52 5.32 18.29
CA GLU A 15 -24.39 4.30 19.34
C GLU A 15 -25.11 3.00 18.95
N GLU A 16 -26.35 3.10 18.47
CA GLU A 16 -27.14 1.94 18.00
C GLU A 16 -26.49 1.23 16.81
N ILE A 17 -25.95 1.99 15.85
CA ILE A 17 -25.20 1.43 14.72
C ILE A 17 -23.97 0.66 15.21
N VAL A 18 -23.19 1.23 16.13
CA VAL A 18 -22.00 0.57 16.68
C VAL A 18 -22.38 -0.73 17.39
N GLU A 19 -23.43 -0.75 18.21
CA GLU A 19 -23.91 -1.97 18.86
C GLU A 19 -24.38 -3.03 17.85
N GLU A 20 -25.09 -2.65 16.79
CA GLU A 20 -25.48 -3.62 15.77
C GLU A 20 -24.25 -4.20 15.05
N ILE A 21 -23.22 -3.40 14.77
CA ILE A 21 -21.97 -3.90 14.18
C ILE A 21 -21.28 -4.88 15.15
N LYS A 22 -21.21 -4.55 16.45
CA LYS A 22 -20.64 -5.42 17.49
C LYS A 22 -21.39 -6.76 17.56
N MET A 23 -22.71 -6.72 17.62
CA MET A 23 -23.56 -7.91 17.63
C MET A 23 -23.38 -8.75 16.36
N GLY A 24 -23.36 -8.10 15.20
CA GLY A 24 -23.14 -8.76 13.91
C GLY A 24 -21.80 -9.47 13.83
N TYR A 25 -20.74 -8.84 14.34
CA TYR A 25 -19.43 -9.45 14.44
C TYR A 25 -19.46 -10.76 15.24
N PHE A 26 -20.01 -10.76 16.45
CA PHE A 26 -20.06 -11.97 17.28
C PHE A 26 -21.02 -13.04 16.72
N LYS A 27 -22.13 -12.64 16.09
CA LYS A 27 -22.97 -13.58 15.33
C LYS A 27 -22.18 -14.27 14.22
N CYS A 28 -21.36 -13.54 13.47
CA CYS A 28 -20.48 -14.16 12.47
C CYS A 28 -19.42 -15.06 13.11
N ARG A 29 -18.80 -14.66 14.24
CA ARG A 29 -17.83 -15.51 14.96
C ARG A 29 -18.46 -16.87 15.33
N GLN A 30 -19.63 -16.84 15.97
CA GLN A 30 -20.36 -18.05 16.35
C GLN A 30 -20.78 -18.90 15.14
N PHE A 31 -21.27 -18.26 14.08
CA PHE A 31 -21.70 -18.96 12.87
C PHE A 31 -20.54 -19.71 12.19
N PHE A 32 -19.41 -19.03 11.96
CA PHE A 32 -18.27 -19.64 11.26
C PHE A 32 -17.39 -20.54 12.14
N GLU A 33 -17.56 -20.48 13.46
CA GLU A 33 -17.03 -21.50 14.37
C GLU A 33 -17.83 -22.80 14.26
N LYS A 34 -19.16 -22.71 14.13
CA LYS A 34 -20.06 -23.86 13.99
C LYS A 34 -20.00 -24.50 12.59
N TYR A 35 -19.96 -23.69 11.54
CA TYR A 35 -20.04 -24.14 10.15
C TYR A 35 -18.69 -23.95 9.45
N THR A 36 -18.06 -25.07 9.09
CA THR A 36 -16.70 -25.12 8.52
C THR A 36 -16.70 -25.64 7.07
N ASN A 37 -15.60 -26.21 6.61
CA ASN A 37 -15.44 -26.79 5.28
C ASN A 37 -15.81 -28.28 5.21
N GLU A 38 -16.42 -28.85 6.24
CA GLU A 38 -16.78 -30.28 6.27
C GLU A 38 -18.00 -30.60 5.37
N GLU A 39 -19.03 -29.75 5.38
CA GLU A 39 -20.24 -29.88 4.55
C GLU A 39 -20.43 -28.67 3.62
N ILE A 40 -19.39 -28.32 2.86
CA ILE A 40 -19.32 -27.06 2.06
C ILE A 40 -20.61 -26.80 1.28
N ASP A 41 -21.12 -27.78 0.55
CA ASP A 41 -22.29 -27.60 -0.32
C ASP A 41 -23.56 -27.26 0.47
N SER A 42 -23.79 -27.93 1.61
CA SER A 42 -24.93 -27.63 2.49
C SER A 42 -24.76 -26.29 3.22
N TYR A 43 -23.52 -25.97 3.61
CA TYR A 43 -23.23 -24.79 4.41
C TYR A 43 -23.13 -23.52 3.58
N PHE A 44 -22.93 -23.62 2.26
CA PHE A 44 -22.88 -22.46 1.37
C PHE A 44 -24.22 -21.72 1.32
N GLU A 45 -25.34 -22.42 1.15
CA GLU A 45 -26.67 -21.79 1.17
C GLU A 45 -27.02 -21.25 2.56
N LYS A 46 -26.74 -22.02 3.64
CA LYS A 46 -26.94 -21.55 5.02
C LYS A 46 -26.15 -20.26 5.31
N LYS A 47 -24.92 -20.17 4.82
CA LYS A 47 -24.09 -18.96 4.93
C LYS A 47 -24.70 -17.79 4.18
N LYS A 48 -25.16 -18.02 2.95
CA LYS A 48 -25.77 -16.99 2.13
C LYS A 48 -27.02 -16.42 2.79
N GLU A 49 -27.92 -17.29 3.25
CA GLU A 49 -29.11 -16.90 4.02
C GLU A 49 -28.72 -16.11 5.28
N PHE A 50 -27.82 -16.64 6.09
CA PHE A 50 -27.33 -15.98 7.30
C PHE A 50 -26.78 -14.56 7.05
N LEU A 51 -25.94 -14.40 6.03
CA LEU A 51 -25.34 -13.09 5.73
C LEU A 51 -26.37 -12.12 5.14
N ILE A 52 -27.31 -12.60 4.32
CA ILE A 52 -28.41 -11.79 3.80
C ILE A 52 -29.29 -11.30 4.95
N ASP A 53 -29.71 -12.18 5.86
CA ASP A 53 -30.54 -11.82 7.02
C ASP A 53 -29.86 -10.77 7.90
N LEU A 54 -28.57 -10.94 8.14
CA LEU A 54 -27.77 -10.01 8.94
C LEU A 54 -27.64 -8.63 8.25
N CYS A 55 -27.50 -8.60 6.92
CA CYS A 55 -27.46 -7.37 6.15
C CYS A 55 -28.83 -6.69 6.06
N GLN A 56 -29.90 -7.45 5.81
CA GLN A 56 -31.26 -6.94 5.72
C GLN A 56 -31.72 -6.37 7.06
N GLY A 57 -31.43 -7.07 8.17
CA GLY A 57 -31.72 -6.60 9.51
C GLY A 57 -31.02 -5.27 9.85
N PHE A 58 -29.75 -5.13 9.47
CA PHE A 58 -29.03 -3.86 9.62
C PHE A 58 -29.63 -2.76 8.73
N TYR A 59 -29.87 -3.06 7.45
CA TYR A 59 -30.37 -2.11 6.46
C TYR A 59 -31.77 -1.58 6.82
N GLN A 60 -32.67 -2.44 7.28
CA GLN A 60 -34.02 -2.05 7.71
C GLN A 60 -33.98 -1.02 8.86
N LYS A 61 -33.02 -1.15 9.77
CA LYS A 61 -32.85 -0.21 10.90
C LYS A 61 -32.20 1.11 10.50
N PHE A 62 -31.18 1.06 9.63
CA PHE A 62 -30.25 2.18 9.45
C PHE A 62 -30.17 2.75 8.03
N SER A 63 -31.00 2.31 7.09
CA SER A 63 -31.00 2.81 5.70
C SER A 63 -31.29 4.32 5.57
N GLY A 64 -31.87 4.95 6.59
CA GLY A 64 -32.08 6.40 6.66
C GLY A 64 -30.88 7.20 7.15
N TYR A 65 -29.81 6.57 7.63
CA TYR A 65 -28.61 7.27 8.10
C TYR A 65 -27.73 7.68 6.91
N GLU A 66 -27.25 8.92 6.92
CA GLU A 66 -26.56 9.53 5.76
C GLU A 66 -25.33 8.75 5.28
N ASN A 67 -24.63 8.08 6.19
CA ASN A 67 -23.42 7.32 5.87
C ASN A 67 -23.71 5.88 5.47
N VAL A 68 -24.96 5.44 5.42
CA VAL A 68 -25.34 4.11 4.93
C VAL A 68 -25.79 4.20 3.48
N PHE A 69 -25.17 3.41 2.61
CA PHE A 69 -25.61 3.33 1.22
C PHE A 69 -27.04 2.80 1.14
N SER A 70 -27.93 3.59 0.54
CA SER A 70 -29.36 3.36 0.54
C SER A 70 -29.98 3.36 -0.87
N GLY A 71 -31.23 2.91 -0.95
CA GLY A 71 -32.01 2.80 -2.18
C GLY A 71 -31.99 1.42 -2.84
N PRO A 72 -32.62 1.26 -4.02
CA PRO A 72 -32.80 -0.04 -4.67
C PRO A 72 -31.49 -0.80 -4.95
N LYS A 73 -30.42 -0.06 -5.29
CA LYS A 73 -29.08 -0.64 -5.52
C LYS A 73 -28.47 -1.23 -4.25
N ALA A 74 -28.77 -0.68 -3.07
CA ALA A 74 -28.28 -1.24 -1.82
C ALA A 74 -28.88 -2.64 -1.56
N LEU A 75 -30.18 -2.81 -1.84
CA LEU A 75 -30.84 -4.12 -1.74
C LEU A 75 -30.28 -5.13 -2.74
N GLU A 76 -29.97 -4.71 -3.98
CA GLU A 76 -29.27 -5.56 -4.94
C GLU A 76 -27.91 -6.02 -4.40
N TYR A 77 -27.14 -5.10 -3.80
CA TYR A 77 -25.83 -5.40 -3.22
C TYR A 77 -25.93 -6.38 -2.06
N ILE A 78 -26.94 -6.23 -1.21
CA ILE A 78 -27.21 -7.17 -0.12
C ILE A 78 -27.50 -8.57 -0.69
N ASN A 79 -28.43 -8.68 -1.63
CA ASN A 79 -28.87 -9.97 -2.15
C ASN A 79 -27.78 -10.68 -2.99
N LYS A 80 -26.98 -9.91 -3.74
CA LYS A 80 -25.97 -10.44 -4.65
C LYS A 80 -24.60 -10.63 -4.00
N TYR A 81 -24.19 -9.68 -3.15
CA TYR A 81 -22.83 -9.61 -2.62
C TYR A 81 -22.75 -9.70 -1.09
N GLN A 82 -23.89 -9.76 -0.40
CA GLN A 82 -24.01 -10.01 1.04
C GLN A 82 -23.27 -8.98 1.91
N PHE A 83 -23.42 -7.69 1.59
CA PHE A 83 -22.95 -6.60 2.44
C PHE A 83 -23.79 -5.32 2.32
N VAL A 84 -23.73 -4.51 3.37
CA VAL A 84 -24.17 -3.11 3.42
C VAL A 84 -22.93 -2.21 3.46
N VAL A 85 -22.94 -1.12 2.70
CA VAL A 85 -21.84 -0.14 2.71
C VAL A 85 -22.12 0.93 3.74
N ILE A 86 -21.18 1.12 4.66
CA ILE A 86 -21.16 2.22 5.63
C ILE A 86 -19.96 3.10 5.28
N TYR A 87 -20.21 4.28 4.73
CA TYR A 87 -19.19 5.24 4.35
C TYR A 87 -18.42 5.74 5.56
N TYR A 88 -17.11 5.83 5.41
CA TYR A 88 -16.21 6.27 6.46
C TYR A 88 -14.99 6.95 5.84
N ARG A 89 -14.91 8.27 6.00
CA ARG A 89 -13.87 9.12 5.37
C ARG A 89 -13.81 8.83 3.86
N ASN A 90 -12.63 8.56 3.31
CA ASN A 90 -12.45 8.23 1.89
C ASN A 90 -12.62 6.73 1.59
N GLY A 91 -13.33 5.99 2.43
CA GLY A 91 -13.52 4.55 2.31
C GLY A 91 -14.88 4.08 2.84
N ALA A 92 -14.99 2.79 3.11
CA ALA A 92 -16.20 2.21 3.67
C ALA A 92 -15.95 0.92 4.47
N LEU A 93 -16.83 0.67 5.44
CA LEU A 93 -17.04 -0.64 6.04
C LEU A 93 -18.13 -1.37 5.24
N ASN A 94 -17.76 -2.49 4.58
CA ASN A 94 -18.72 -3.38 3.96
C ASN A 94 -19.20 -4.38 5.02
N TYR A 95 -20.22 -4.03 5.80
CA TYR A 95 -20.73 -4.87 6.88
C TYR A 95 -21.55 -6.05 6.33
N PRO A 96 -21.35 -7.31 6.80
CA PRO A 96 -20.31 -7.81 7.72
C PRO A 96 -19.00 -8.21 7.01
N ARG A 97 -18.97 -8.19 5.67
CA ARG A 97 -17.88 -8.70 4.82
C ARG A 97 -16.48 -8.23 5.20
N SER A 98 -16.34 -7.00 5.70
CA SER A 98 -15.06 -6.41 6.13
C SER A 98 -14.37 -7.18 7.27
N PHE A 99 -15.10 -7.93 8.09
CA PHE A 99 -14.50 -8.86 9.07
C PHE A 99 -14.80 -10.32 8.75
N SER A 100 -15.96 -10.63 8.15
CA SER A 100 -16.35 -12.03 7.94
C SER A 100 -15.37 -12.79 7.03
N VAL A 101 -14.71 -12.09 6.10
CA VAL A 101 -13.70 -12.69 5.21
C VAL A 101 -12.54 -13.38 5.94
N PHE A 102 -12.17 -12.91 7.14
CA PHE A 102 -11.05 -13.47 7.92
C PHE A 102 -11.46 -14.67 8.79
N ILE A 103 -12.76 -14.83 9.06
CA ILE A 103 -13.32 -15.88 9.92
C ILE A 103 -14.06 -16.97 9.12
N ASP A 104 -14.47 -16.67 7.90
CA ASP A 104 -15.24 -17.56 7.03
C ASP A 104 -14.42 -18.76 6.52
N ARG A 105 -14.77 -19.94 7.02
CA ARG A 105 -14.15 -21.22 6.68
C ARG A 105 -14.98 -22.07 5.71
N ILE A 106 -16.16 -21.63 5.27
CA ILE A 106 -17.05 -22.39 4.38
C ILE A 106 -16.62 -22.15 2.92
N LYS A 107 -15.46 -22.70 2.58
CA LYS A 107 -14.81 -22.63 1.26
C LYS A 107 -13.93 -23.87 1.06
N ASP A 108 -13.46 -24.10 -0.17
CA ASP A 108 -12.42 -25.10 -0.45
C ASP A 108 -11.26 -24.93 0.53
N PHE A 109 -10.84 -26.03 1.17
CA PHE A 109 -9.72 -26.08 2.11
C PHE A 109 -8.43 -25.48 1.53
N ASN A 110 -8.25 -25.54 0.22
CA ASN A 110 -7.10 -24.96 -0.46
C ASN A 110 -7.13 -23.43 -0.54
N ASN A 111 -8.28 -22.81 -0.27
CA ASN A 111 -8.52 -21.38 -0.38
C ASN A 111 -8.80 -20.72 0.99
N ILE A 112 -8.60 -21.44 2.10
CA ILE A 112 -8.65 -20.87 3.47
C ILE A 112 -7.23 -20.83 4.07
N PRO A 113 -6.95 -19.96 5.06
CA PRO A 113 -5.63 -19.87 5.67
C PRO A 113 -5.23 -21.18 6.34
N LYS A 114 -3.93 -21.44 6.44
CA LYS A 114 -3.37 -22.67 7.04
C LYS A 114 -3.98 -22.93 8.42
N GLU A 115 -4.07 -21.86 9.22
CA GLU A 115 -4.69 -21.83 10.54
C GLU A 115 -5.63 -20.62 10.61
N THR A 116 -6.60 -20.65 11.53
CA THR A 116 -7.50 -19.52 11.74
C THR A 116 -6.69 -18.28 12.14
N PRO A 117 -6.82 -17.14 11.44
CA PRO A 117 -6.16 -15.91 11.83
C PRO A 117 -6.51 -15.53 13.28
N ASP A 118 -5.53 -15.00 14.02
CA ASP A 118 -5.77 -14.56 15.39
C ASP A 118 -6.63 -13.29 15.40
N MET A 119 -7.84 -13.43 15.94
CA MET A 119 -8.82 -12.35 16.05
C MET A 119 -8.84 -11.71 17.45
N PHE A 120 -7.99 -12.13 18.38
CA PHE A 120 -8.02 -11.70 19.79
C PHE A 120 -8.02 -10.17 19.95
N ASP A 121 -7.19 -9.49 19.16
CA ASP A 121 -7.06 -8.03 19.24
C ASP A 121 -8.31 -7.29 18.76
N ILE A 122 -9.08 -7.90 17.86
CA ILE A 122 -10.36 -7.40 17.34
C ILE A 122 -11.47 -7.75 18.31
N ASP A 123 -11.54 -9.00 18.78
CA ASP A 123 -12.49 -9.45 19.80
C ASP A 123 -12.43 -8.52 21.01
N ARG A 124 -11.23 -8.28 21.56
CA ARG A 124 -10.99 -7.39 22.69
C ARG A 124 -11.39 -5.94 22.39
N TYR A 125 -11.13 -5.44 21.19
CA TYR A 125 -11.51 -4.10 20.80
C TYR A 125 -13.02 -3.94 20.74
N ILE A 126 -13.72 -4.85 20.05
CA ILE A 126 -15.18 -4.82 19.87
C ILE A 126 -15.90 -4.98 21.21
N THR A 127 -15.46 -5.91 22.08
CA THR A 127 -16.06 -6.11 23.41
C THR A 127 -15.93 -4.87 24.29
N ASN A 128 -14.75 -4.24 24.32
CA ASN A 128 -14.45 -3.16 25.26
C ASN A 128 -14.77 -1.77 24.72
N TYR A 129 -15.19 -1.64 23.47
CA TYR A 129 -15.51 -0.35 22.89
C TYR A 129 -16.81 0.22 23.49
N GLN A 130 -16.70 1.43 24.02
CA GLN A 130 -17.84 2.20 24.52
C GLN A 130 -18.50 2.91 23.34
N SER A 131 -19.70 2.49 22.97
CA SER A 131 -20.43 3.00 21.81
C SER A 131 -20.70 4.50 21.88
N SER A 132 -20.77 5.07 23.09
CA SER A 132 -20.88 6.52 23.34
C SER A 132 -19.75 7.37 22.79
N ARG A 133 -18.68 6.76 22.29
CA ARG A 133 -17.57 7.44 21.62
C ARG A 133 -17.80 7.69 20.13
N GLY A 134 -18.93 7.23 19.58
CA GLY A 134 -19.40 7.51 18.23
C GLY A 134 -18.82 6.60 17.13
N LEU A 135 -19.46 6.63 15.96
CA LEU A 135 -19.16 5.70 14.87
C LEU A 135 -17.78 5.93 14.24
N ASP A 136 -17.33 7.19 14.06
CA ASP A 136 -16.01 7.49 13.47
C ASP A 136 -14.87 6.88 14.30
N GLN A 137 -14.91 7.05 15.63
CA GLN A 137 -13.90 6.50 16.51
C GLN A 137 -13.92 4.97 16.54
N PHE A 138 -15.12 4.36 16.43
CA PHE A 138 -15.27 2.91 16.32
C PHE A 138 -14.62 2.38 15.05
N LEU A 139 -14.98 2.95 13.90
CA LEU A 139 -14.43 2.51 12.61
C LEU A 139 -12.93 2.78 12.52
N HIS A 140 -12.45 3.90 13.06
CA HIS A 140 -11.02 4.21 13.15
C HIS A 140 -10.25 3.13 13.91
N GLY A 141 -10.69 2.80 15.13
CA GLY A 141 -10.04 1.80 15.96
C GLY A 141 -10.17 0.40 15.36
N PHE A 142 -11.34 0.04 14.83
CA PHE A 142 -11.58 -1.23 14.16
C PHE A 142 -10.62 -1.44 12.99
N PHE A 143 -10.52 -0.49 12.04
CA PHE A 143 -9.59 -0.64 10.91
C PHE A 143 -8.12 -0.65 11.33
N LYS A 144 -7.76 0.07 12.41
CA LYS A 144 -6.42 0.00 13.00
C LYS A 144 -6.10 -1.41 13.53
N LYS A 145 -7.08 -2.12 14.12
CA LYS A 145 -6.94 -3.51 14.55
C LYS A 145 -7.00 -4.50 13.39
N LEU A 146 -7.87 -4.27 12.41
CA LEU A 146 -7.98 -5.13 11.23
C LEU A 146 -6.65 -5.21 10.45
N ARG A 147 -5.98 -4.07 10.25
CA ARG A 147 -4.66 -4.01 9.57
C ARG A 147 -3.55 -4.80 10.29
N ARG A 148 -3.81 -5.21 11.54
CA ARG A 148 -2.86 -5.91 12.41
C ARG A 148 -3.04 -7.43 12.41
N ILE A 149 -4.05 -7.96 11.72
CA ILE A 149 -4.20 -9.40 11.57
C ILE A 149 -3.02 -9.94 10.76
N ASP A 150 -2.47 -11.06 11.19
CA ASP A 150 -1.53 -11.86 10.41
C ASP A 150 -2.27 -13.09 9.88
N ILE A 151 -2.14 -13.34 8.57
CA ILE A 151 -2.79 -14.48 7.91
C ILE A 151 -1.75 -15.58 7.74
N PRO A 152 -1.93 -16.74 8.40
CA PRO A 152 -1.00 -17.86 8.27
C PRO A 152 -0.95 -18.40 6.84
N LEU A 153 0.24 -18.41 6.26
CA LEU A 153 0.51 -18.91 4.91
C LEU A 153 1.04 -20.35 4.97
N ARG A 154 0.69 -21.17 3.97
CA ARG A 154 1.35 -22.46 3.68
C ARG A 154 2.61 -22.24 2.86
N GLU A 155 3.44 -23.27 2.79
CA GLU A 155 4.69 -23.28 2.03
C GLU A 155 4.52 -22.77 0.60
N ARG A 156 3.52 -23.28 -0.13
CA ARG A 156 3.24 -22.86 -1.51
C ARG A 156 2.92 -21.37 -1.62
N GLU A 157 2.20 -20.81 -0.65
CA GLU A 157 1.82 -19.40 -0.64
C GLU A 157 3.03 -18.55 -0.29
N VAL A 158 3.93 -19.01 0.59
CA VAL A 158 5.21 -18.36 0.90
C VAL A 158 6.14 -18.35 -0.32
N GLN A 159 6.30 -19.47 -1.02
CA GLN A 159 7.16 -19.56 -2.20
C GLN A 159 6.68 -18.63 -3.31
N VAL A 160 5.36 -18.64 -3.61
CA VAL A 160 4.75 -17.73 -4.58
C VAL A 160 4.90 -16.28 -4.13
N LEU A 161 4.60 -15.96 -2.86
CA LEU A 161 4.70 -14.61 -2.30
C LEU A 161 6.11 -14.03 -2.44
N LYS A 162 7.15 -14.82 -2.15
CA LYS A 162 8.55 -14.42 -2.33
C LYS A 162 8.83 -14.04 -3.77
N LEU A 163 8.46 -14.92 -4.71
CA LEU A 163 8.70 -14.70 -6.14
C LEU A 163 7.94 -13.48 -6.68
N ILE A 164 6.64 -13.36 -6.39
CA ILE A 164 5.83 -12.22 -6.86
C ILE A 164 6.10 -10.93 -6.07
N SER A 165 6.98 -10.98 -5.07
CA SER A 165 7.53 -9.78 -4.42
C SER A 165 8.89 -9.37 -4.98
N ASP A 166 9.57 -10.26 -5.71
CA ASP A 166 10.91 -10.04 -6.23
C ASP A 166 10.93 -8.96 -7.33
N LEU A 167 11.85 -8.01 -7.19
CA LEU A 167 11.95 -6.85 -8.08
C LEU A 167 12.35 -7.23 -9.50
N ASN A 168 13.17 -8.27 -9.68
CA ASN A 168 13.61 -8.68 -11.01
C ASN A 168 12.51 -9.46 -11.72
N PHE A 169 11.84 -10.37 -11.02
CA PHE A 169 10.70 -11.11 -11.57
C PHE A 169 9.55 -10.18 -12.00
N LEU A 170 9.30 -9.11 -11.22
CA LEU A 170 8.30 -8.10 -11.57
C LEU A 170 8.80 -7.06 -12.59
N GLY A 171 10.11 -6.90 -12.75
CA GLY A 171 10.70 -5.98 -13.72
C GLY A 171 10.85 -6.57 -15.12
N PHE A 172 11.13 -7.88 -15.20
CA PHE A 172 11.55 -8.55 -16.43
C PHE A 172 10.75 -9.83 -16.70
N LYS A 173 10.58 -10.15 -17.98
CA LYS A 173 10.15 -11.46 -18.46
C LYS A 173 11.34 -12.41 -18.52
N SER A 174 11.07 -13.70 -18.73
CA SER A 174 12.10 -14.73 -18.84
C SER A 174 13.04 -14.54 -20.05
N ASP A 175 12.59 -13.83 -21.08
CA ASP A 175 13.38 -13.44 -22.26
C ASP A 175 14.24 -12.18 -22.03
N GLY A 176 14.20 -11.59 -20.82
CA GLY A 176 14.92 -10.38 -20.46
C GLY A 176 14.24 -9.07 -20.85
N THR A 177 13.09 -9.12 -21.54
CA THR A 177 12.32 -7.91 -21.89
C THR A 177 11.63 -7.31 -20.67
N HIS A 178 11.41 -5.98 -20.70
CA HIS A 178 10.72 -5.29 -19.62
C HIS A 178 9.24 -5.71 -19.56
N ARG A 179 8.74 -5.83 -18.33
CA ARG A 179 7.38 -6.29 -18.07
C ARG A 179 6.36 -5.15 -18.14
N ILE A 180 5.35 -5.32 -18.99
CA ILE A 180 4.17 -4.43 -19.08
C ILE A 180 2.85 -5.12 -18.70
N PHE A 181 2.92 -6.41 -18.34
CA PHE A 181 1.80 -7.20 -17.83
C PHE A 181 2.21 -7.95 -16.57
N SER A 182 1.32 -8.04 -15.58
CA SER A 182 1.58 -8.83 -14.37
C SER A 182 1.90 -10.29 -14.74
N PRO A 183 2.82 -10.96 -14.03
CA PRO A 183 3.16 -12.35 -14.31
C PRO A 183 1.94 -13.27 -14.33
N THR A 184 1.91 -14.16 -15.31
CA THR A 184 0.90 -15.22 -15.40
C THR A 184 1.22 -16.38 -14.45
N ASP A 185 0.21 -17.20 -14.13
CA ASP A 185 0.42 -18.43 -13.35
C ASP A 185 1.45 -19.37 -14.00
N LEU A 186 1.53 -19.38 -15.35
CA LEU A 186 2.51 -20.18 -16.07
C LEU A 186 3.94 -19.67 -15.86
N GLU A 187 4.14 -18.35 -15.90
CA GLU A 187 5.46 -17.75 -15.62
C GLU A 187 5.88 -18.01 -14.18
N ILE A 188 4.96 -17.90 -13.22
CA ILE A 188 5.22 -18.21 -11.80
C ILE A 188 5.62 -19.68 -11.65
N LEU A 189 4.87 -20.60 -12.29
CA LEU A 189 5.17 -22.03 -12.27
C LEU A 189 6.58 -22.33 -12.82
N GLN A 190 6.94 -21.72 -13.95
CA GLN A 190 8.24 -21.88 -14.59
C GLN A 190 9.38 -21.33 -13.72
N ALA A 191 9.21 -20.13 -13.16
CA ALA A 191 10.22 -19.51 -12.31
C ALA A 191 10.44 -20.24 -10.99
N LEU A 192 9.40 -20.88 -10.43
CA LEU A 192 9.52 -21.78 -9.28
C LEU A 192 10.10 -23.16 -9.63
N GLN A 193 10.36 -23.44 -10.91
CA GLN A 193 10.81 -24.74 -11.42
C GLN A 193 9.85 -25.88 -11.05
N TRP A 194 8.55 -25.57 -10.99
CA TRP A 194 7.52 -26.54 -10.68
C TRP A 194 7.00 -27.22 -11.94
N THR A 195 6.51 -28.46 -11.79
CA THR A 195 5.98 -29.27 -12.88
C THR A 195 4.57 -28.82 -13.28
N LYS A 196 4.13 -29.16 -14.50
CA LYS A 196 2.75 -28.90 -14.97
C LYS A 196 1.65 -29.42 -14.02
N ARG A 197 1.95 -30.49 -13.27
CA ARG A 197 1.04 -31.06 -12.26
C ARG A 197 0.75 -30.09 -11.10
N GLN A 198 1.61 -29.10 -10.87
CA GLN A 198 1.48 -28.08 -9.83
C GLN A 198 0.85 -26.77 -10.34
N SER A 199 0.36 -26.72 -11.57
CA SER A 199 -0.33 -25.53 -12.12
C SER A 199 -1.50 -25.08 -11.24
N THR A 200 -2.35 -26.00 -10.81
CA THR A 200 -3.46 -25.71 -9.89
C THR A 200 -2.99 -25.22 -8.52
N THR A 201 -1.81 -25.66 -8.06
CA THR A 201 -1.18 -25.18 -6.83
C THR A 201 -0.81 -23.71 -6.92
N VAL A 202 -0.23 -23.28 -8.06
CA VAL A 202 0.08 -21.86 -8.31
C VAL A 202 -1.19 -21.03 -8.34
N SER A 203 -2.20 -21.43 -9.13
CA SER A 203 -3.46 -20.68 -9.23
C SER A 203 -4.15 -20.53 -7.87
N ARG A 204 -4.14 -21.59 -7.04
CA ARG A 204 -4.67 -21.54 -5.67
C ARG A 204 -3.90 -20.57 -4.79
N ALA A 205 -2.57 -20.59 -4.83
CA ALA A 205 -1.74 -19.68 -4.05
C ALA A 205 -1.92 -18.22 -4.48
N VAL A 206 -1.92 -17.94 -5.78
CA VAL A 206 -2.17 -16.58 -6.33
C VAL A 206 -3.54 -16.06 -5.91
N ASN A 207 -4.60 -16.88 -6.10
CA ASN A 207 -5.95 -16.53 -5.69
C ASN A 207 -6.07 -16.31 -4.19
N PHE A 208 -5.39 -17.12 -3.38
CA PHE A 208 -5.35 -16.97 -1.93
C PHE A 208 -4.74 -15.61 -1.54
N LEU A 209 -3.53 -15.31 -2.05
CA LEU A 209 -2.83 -14.06 -1.75
C LEU A 209 -3.64 -12.83 -2.19
N TYR A 210 -4.34 -12.92 -3.32
CA TYR A 210 -5.20 -11.85 -3.82
C TYR A 210 -6.47 -11.68 -2.98
N ASN A 211 -7.22 -12.76 -2.73
CA ASN A 211 -8.52 -12.72 -2.06
C ASN A 211 -8.41 -12.24 -0.60
N TYR A 212 -7.33 -12.62 0.08
CA TYR A 212 -7.02 -12.14 1.43
C TYR A 212 -6.27 -10.80 1.45
N LYS A 213 -6.09 -10.16 0.28
CA LYS A 213 -5.41 -8.87 0.10
C LYS A 213 -3.98 -8.84 0.64
N ILE A 214 -3.33 -10.00 0.68
CA ILE A 214 -1.98 -10.23 1.19
C ILE A 214 -0.96 -9.63 0.24
N CYS A 215 -1.09 -9.95 -1.05
CA CYS A 215 -0.25 -9.39 -2.09
C CYS A 215 -1.07 -9.00 -3.32
N LYS A 216 -0.96 -7.73 -3.72
CA LYS A 216 -1.49 -7.23 -4.99
C LYS A 216 -0.33 -6.80 -5.90
N PHE A 217 0.22 -7.79 -6.63
CA PHE A 217 1.40 -7.64 -7.48
C PHE A 217 1.13 -7.00 -8.85
N SER A 218 -0.14 -6.77 -9.20
CA SER A 218 -0.54 -6.01 -10.39
C SER A 218 -0.52 -4.49 -10.20
N SER A 219 -0.11 -4.02 -9.01
CA SER A 219 0.02 -2.58 -8.77
C SER A 219 1.32 -2.05 -9.37
N ILE A 220 1.36 -0.76 -9.71
CA ILE A 220 2.56 -0.12 -10.27
C ILE A 220 3.09 1.01 -9.37
N ILE A 221 4.34 1.37 -9.61
CA ILE A 221 5.06 2.54 -9.08
C ILE A 221 5.59 3.32 -10.28
N MET A 222 5.56 4.66 -10.23
CA MET A 222 5.88 5.51 -11.38
C MET A 222 6.89 6.60 -11.02
N ASN A 223 7.95 6.71 -11.82
CA ASN A 223 8.93 7.79 -11.77
C ASN A 223 8.54 8.89 -12.76
N THR A 224 7.79 9.89 -12.28
CA THR A 224 7.38 11.01 -13.14
C THR A 224 8.52 11.94 -13.49
N SER A 225 9.70 11.81 -12.86
CA SER A 225 10.86 12.60 -13.24
C SER A 225 11.34 12.29 -14.66
N LYS A 226 11.11 11.05 -15.13
CA LYS A 226 11.32 10.67 -16.52
C LYS A 226 10.45 11.49 -17.48
N LEU A 227 9.30 11.97 -17.01
CA LEU A 227 8.39 12.82 -17.77
C LEU A 227 8.64 14.31 -17.56
N GLY A 228 9.82 14.71 -17.07
CA GLY A 228 10.20 16.12 -16.91
C GLY A 228 9.68 16.79 -15.64
N PHE A 229 9.27 16.00 -14.64
CA PHE A 229 8.90 16.49 -13.31
C PHE A 229 10.11 16.54 -12.38
N TYR A 230 10.06 17.44 -11.41
CA TYR A 230 11.11 17.73 -10.47
C TYR A 230 10.70 17.37 -9.05
N TYR A 231 11.56 16.62 -8.36
CA TYR A 231 11.36 16.23 -6.96
C TYR A 231 12.19 17.12 -6.04
N ALA A 232 11.50 17.84 -5.14
CA ALA A 232 12.12 18.72 -4.16
C ALA A 232 11.71 18.33 -2.74
N LEU A 233 12.69 18.14 -1.86
CA LEU A 233 12.48 17.95 -0.43
C LEU A 233 12.60 19.30 0.28
N TYR A 234 11.68 19.62 1.17
CA TYR A 234 11.80 20.76 2.07
C TYR A 234 11.06 20.49 3.37
N ASP A 235 11.44 21.21 4.42
CA ASP A 235 10.88 21.09 5.75
C ASP A 235 10.16 22.40 6.10
N ASP A 236 9.00 22.32 6.75
CA ASP A 236 8.11 23.46 7.04
C ASP A 236 8.54 24.32 8.25
N TYR A 237 9.85 24.40 8.55
CA TYR A 237 10.36 25.00 9.79
C TYR A 237 9.88 26.44 10.03
N ASN A 238 9.65 27.26 8.97
CA ASN A 238 9.34 28.68 9.13
C ASN A 238 8.51 29.36 7.99
N ALA A 239 7.98 28.65 6.97
CA ALA A 239 7.24 29.32 5.88
C ALA A 239 6.14 28.47 5.21
N GLY A 240 4.96 29.08 5.04
CA GLY A 240 3.72 28.53 4.47
C GLY A 240 3.71 28.34 2.95
N LEU A 241 4.66 27.59 2.39
CA LEU A 241 4.48 27.07 1.02
C LEU A 241 3.30 26.09 1.03
N GLU A 242 2.14 26.56 0.57
CA GLU A 242 1.00 25.71 0.27
C GLU A 242 1.19 25.10 -1.12
N LEU A 243 1.49 23.79 -1.14
CA LEU A 243 1.49 23.02 -2.38
C LEU A 243 0.06 22.83 -2.87
N ASN A 244 -0.11 22.92 -4.19
CA ASN A 244 -1.31 22.40 -4.81
C ASN A 244 -1.42 20.89 -4.52
N PRO A 245 -2.64 20.33 -4.41
CA PRO A 245 -2.81 18.89 -4.23
C PRO A 245 -2.05 18.07 -5.28
N ASN A 246 -2.01 18.56 -6.53
CA ASN A 246 -1.31 17.96 -7.66
C ASN A 246 0.21 18.19 -7.65
N GLU A 247 0.77 18.92 -6.68
CA GLU A 247 2.23 19.06 -6.50
C GLU A 247 2.72 18.25 -5.29
N LYS A 248 1.82 17.84 -4.41
CA LYS A 248 2.13 17.10 -3.20
C LYS A 248 2.44 15.65 -3.55
N PHE A 249 3.67 15.20 -3.30
CA PHE A 249 4.04 13.80 -3.41
C PHE A 249 3.99 13.12 -2.04
N TRP A 250 4.80 13.59 -1.08
CA TRP A 250 4.83 13.09 0.30
C TRP A 250 4.68 14.23 1.32
N GLU A 251 4.10 13.92 2.48
CA GLU A 251 4.08 14.79 3.66
C GLU A 251 4.11 13.93 4.92
N ILE A 252 5.16 14.15 5.72
CA ILE A 252 5.50 13.34 6.88
C ILE A 252 5.72 14.27 8.08
N PRO A 253 4.83 14.27 9.09
CA PRO A 253 5.04 15.02 10.31
C PRO A 253 6.03 14.30 11.22
N PHE A 254 7.02 15.05 11.69
CA PHE A 254 7.95 14.71 12.77
C PHE A 254 7.61 15.53 14.03
N ALA A 255 8.34 15.32 15.12
CA ALA A 255 8.05 15.99 16.40
C ALA A 255 8.12 17.52 16.34
N HIS A 256 9.01 18.07 15.49
CA HIS A 256 9.30 19.51 15.46
C HIS A 256 9.12 20.16 14.08
N HIS A 257 8.78 19.38 13.06
CA HIS A 257 8.61 19.85 11.68
C HIS A 257 7.83 18.82 10.86
N THR A 258 7.43 19.19 9.65
CA THR A 258 6.89 18.31 8.62
C THR A 258 7.82 18.35 7.42
N SER A 259 8.36 17.18 7.05
CA SER A 259 9.08 17.05 5.78
C SER A 259 8.11 16.78 4.64
N LYS A 260 8.29 17.48 3.53
CA LYS A 260 7.46 17.38 2.34
C LYS A 260 8.31 17.09 1.11
N ILE A 261 7.79 16.24 0.23
CA ILE A 261 8.31 16.09 -1.13
C ILE A 261 7.28 16.71 -2.07
N ALA A 262 7.69 17.76 -2.78
CA ALA A 262 6.96 18.28 -3.92
C ALA A 262 7.41 17.58 -5.21
N CYS A 263 6.47 17.33 -6.10
CA CYS A 263 6.71 16.86 -7.47
C CYS A 263 5.96 17.78 -8.43
N MET A 264 6.69 18.58 -9.20
CA MET A 264 6.12 19.62 -10.07
C MET A 264 6.82 19.68 -11.43
N PRO A 265 6.19 20.21 -12.49
CA PRO A 265 6.87 20.41 -13.77
C PRO A 265 8.10 21.29 -13.61
N PHE A 266 9.22 20.92 -14.24
CA PHE A 266 10.51 21.61 -14.09
C PHE A 266 10.41 23.12 -14.38
N SER A 267 9.58 23.49 -15.37
CA SER A 267 9.30 24.88 -15.76
C SER A 267 8.81 25.78 -14.62
N THR A 268 8.21 25.21 -13.58
CA THR A 268 7.63 25.96 -12.45
C THR A 268 8.55 26.05 -11.23
N VAL A 269 9.62 25.25 -11.20
CA VAL A 269 10.45 25.05 -10.00
C VAL A 269 11.08 26.35 -9.52
N ILE A 270 11.67 27.12 -10.43
CA ILE A 270 12.36 28.37 -10.10
C ILE A 270 11.38 29.35 -9.44
N ASP A 271 10.21 29.56 -10.04
CA ASP A 271 9.23 30.52 -9.51
C ASP A 271 8.55 30.04 -8.22
N ARG A 272 8.21 28.74 -8.13
CA ARG A 272 7.49 28.17 -6.98
C ARG A 272 8.38 27.98 -5.75
N LEU A 273 9.67 27.71 -5.94
CA LEU A 273 10.60 27.39 -4.86
C LEU A 273 11.69 28.44 -4.61
N LYS A 274 11.68 29.59 -5.29
CA LYS A 274 12.71 30.66 -5.14
C LYS A 274 12.98 31.09 -3.70
N ASP A 275 11.93 31.13 -2.86
CA ASP A 275 12.00 31.61 -1.47
C ASP A 275 11.97 30.46 -0.46
N VAL A 276 12.13 29.22 -0.94
CA VAL A 276 12.07 28.01 -0.11
C VAL A 276 13.45 27.38 -0.07
N ASN A 277 13.95 27.11 1.14
CA ASN A 277 15.15 26.30 1.28
C ASN A 277 14.79 24.83 1.00
N TYR A 278 15.07 24.38 -0.22
CA TYR A 278 14.75 23.02 -0.67
C TYR A 278 16.01 22.26 -1.09
N ILE A 279 15.90 20.94 -1.04
CA ILE A 279 16.92 19.98 -1.42
C ILE A 279 16.47 19.29 -2.72
N PRO A 280 17.21 19.44 -3.84
CA PRO A 280 16.93 18.67 -5.05
C PRO A 280 17.10 17.18 -4.77
N LEU A 281 16.08 16.36 -5.02
CA LEU A 281 16.22 14.91 -4.88
C LEU A 281 16.83 14.32 -6.15
N THR A 282 17.90 13.53 -6.00
CA THR A 282 18.66 12.98 -7.13
C THR A 282 18.37 11.51 -7.37
N HIS A 283 17.99 10.78 -6.32
CA HIS A 283 17.68 9.36 -6.44
C HIS A 283 16.46 8.96 -5.60
N TRP A 284 15.77 7.94 -6.08
CA TRP A 284 14.72 7.24 -5.35
C TRP A 284 15.06 5.76 -5.28
N TYR A 285 15.34 5.32 -4.05
CA TYR A 285 15.58 3.93 -3.71
C TYR A 285 14.32 3.27 -3.21
N TRP A 286 14.05 2.04 -3.63
CA TRP A 286 12.94 1.28 -3.08
C TRP A 286 13.15 -0.24 -3.18
N ASN A 287 12.49 -0.96 -2.28
CA ASN A 287 12.51 -2.41 -2.25
C ASN A 287 11.21 -2.98 -1.68
N VAL A 288 10.84 -4.17 -2.15
CA VAL A 288 9.88 -5.06 -1.50
C VAL A 288 10.52 -6.44 -1.48
N ASN A 289 11.00 -6.89 -0.31
CA ASN A 289 11.76 -8.12 -0.19
C ASN A 289 11.21 -8.99 0.93
N LEU A 290 10.58 -10.10 0.54
CA LEU A 290 10.03 -11.08 1.48
C LEU A 290 10.88 -12.36 1.57
N SER A 291 12.13 -12.34 1.09
CA SER A 291 13.03 -13.51 1.09
C SER A 291 13.23 -14.13 2.47
N LYS A 292 13.23 -13.30 3.52
CA LYS A 292 13.36 -13.68 4.94
C LYS A 292 12.02 -14.06 5.61
N PHE A 293 10.90 -14.02 4.88
CA PHE A 293 9.62 -14.49 5.40
C PHE A 293 9.56 -16.03 5.36
N HIS A 294 9.10 -16.68 6.41
CA HIS A 294 8.97 -18.12 6.50
C HIS A 294 7.59 -18.52 7.00
N GLU A 295 7.16 -19.74 6.66
CA GLU A 295 5.89 -20.31 7.12
C GLU A 295 5.90 -20.61 8.64
N GLU A 296 7.06 -20.89 9.22
CA GLU A 296 7.18 -21.43 10.57
C GLU A 296 7.30 -20.33 11.64
N LYS A 297 6.47 -20.45 12.68
CA LYS A 297 6.34 -19.64 13.92
C LYS A 297 5.32 -18.50 13.83
N LYS A 298 4.69 -18.23 14.98
CA LYS A 298 3.62 -17.22 15.23
C LYS A 298 3.80 -15.87 14.52
N SER A 299 5.02 -15.48 14.17
CA SER A 299 5.30 -14.43 13.18
C SER A 299 6.26 -15.00 12.14
N GLY A 300 5.89 -15.00 10.86
CA GLY A 300 6.73 -15.48 9.75
C GLY A 300 8.05 -14.70 9.52
N TRP A 301 8.45 -13.86 10.49
CA TRP A 301 9.64 -13.02 10.50
C TRP A 301 10.64 -13.40 11.60
N SER A 302 10.53 -14.59 12.19
CA SER A 302 11.39 -14.98 13.31
C SER A 302 12.89 -15.01 13.00
N THR A 303 13.27 -15.07 11.73
CA THR A 303 14.66 -15.07 11.25
C THR A 303 15.12 -13.72 10.70
N PHE A 304 14.24 -12.71 10.72
CA PHE A 304 14.60 -11.35 10.33
C PHE A 304 15.25 -10.64 11.52
N GLU A 305 16.40 -10.07 11.26
CA GLU A 305 17.17 -9.29 12.22
C GLU A 305 17.34 -7.88 11.65
N ASN A 306 17.37 -6.88 12.53
CA ASN A 306 17.74 -5.54 12.10
C ASN A 306 19.18 -5.59 11.56
N PRO A 307 19.47 -4.85 10.49
CA PRO A 307 20.83 -4.71 10.02
C PRO A 307 21.68 -4.06 11.12
N ASP A 308 22.91 -4.52 11.25
CA ASP A 308 23.90 -3.83 12.09
C ASP A 308 24.42 -2.62 11.33
N PHE A 309 23.83 -1.46 11.62
CA PHE A 309 24.21 -0.18 11.03
C PHE A 309 25.60 0.30 11.47
N PHE A 310 26.24 -0.37 12.44
CA PHE A 310 27.60 -0.07 12.91
C PHE A 310 28.64 -1.06 12.36
N ALA A 311 28.23 -2.19 11.77
CA ALA A 311 29.15 -3.16 11.14
C ALA A 311 30.00 -2.56 10.00
N GLU A 312 31.26 -2.97 9.87
CA GLU A 312 32.17 -2.45 8.82
C GLU A 312 31.68 -2.70 7.38
N SER A 313 30.85 -3.73 7.17
CA SER A 313 30.24 -4.00 5.87
C SER A 313 28.83 -4.56 6.02
N LEU A 314 27.90 -4.02 5.23
CA LEU A 314 26.55 -4.54 5.09
C LEU A 314 26.46 -5.37 3.81
N LYS A 315 25.72 -6.48 3.86
CA LYS A 315 25.45 -7.27 2.65
C LYS A 315 24.65 -6.43 1.67
N SER A 316 25.09 -6.41 0.42
CA SER A 316 24.29 -5.84 -0.68
C SER A 316 22.97 -6.60 -0.82
N PHE A 317 21.87 -5.85 -0.89
CA PHE A 317 20.53 -6.37 -1.17
C PHE A 317 20.09 -5.94 -2.56
N ASN A 318 19.24 -6.75 -3.18
CA ASN A 318 18.59 -6.35 -4.43
C ASN A 318 17.56 -5.25 -4.12
N TYR A 319 17.76 -4.06 -4.69
CA TYR A 319 16.85 -2.91 -4.60
C TYR A 319 16.81 -2.18 -5.94
N LYS A 320 15.80 -1.33 -6.14
CA LYS A 320 15.73 -0.44 -7.29
C LYS A 320 16.29 0.94 -6.92
N LYS A 321 17.15 1.47 -7.79
CA LYS A 321 17.72 2.82 -7.73
C LYS A 321 17.27 3.57 -8.97
N TRP A 322 16.31 4.47 -8.82
CA TRP A 322 15.90 5.36 -9.90
C TRP A 322 16.64 6.68 -9.82
N ILE A 323 17.18 7.12 -10.96
CA ILE A 323 17.83 8.42 -11.11
C ILE A 323 16.74 9.45 -11.45
N LEU A 324 16.59 10.47 -10.60
CA LEU A 324 15.50 11.44 -10.70
C LEU A 324 15.85 12.64 -11.59
N ASN A 325 17.13 12.98 -11.73
CA ASN A 325 17.59 14.15 -12.50
C ASN A 325 17.93 13.83 -13.98
N GLN A 326 17.49 12.69 -14.49
CA GLN A 326 17.71 12.27 -15.87
C GLN A 326 16.36 11.98 -16.54
N PRO A 327 15.69 13.01 -17.11
CA PRO A 327 14.44 12.81 -17.83
C PRO A 327 14.63 12.03 -19.13
N LEU A 328 13.52 11.69 -19.79
CA LEU A 328 13.56 11.13 -21.16
C LEU A 328 14.26 12.10 -22.10
N SER A 329 15.08 11.56 -23.02
CA SER A 329 15.83 12.36 -23.98
C SER A 329 15.03 12.77 -25.23
N TYR A 330 13.71 12.53 -25.23
CA TYR A 330 12.85 12.72 -26.40
C TYR A 330 11.49 13.25 -25.97
N ASP A 331 10.83 13.95 -26.89
CA ASP A 331 9.53 14.56 -26.67
C ASP A 331 8.40 13.53 -26.76
N LEU A 332 7.34 13.76 -25.99
CA LEU A 332 6.12 12.98 -26.09
C LEU A 332 5.07 13.73 -26.89
N GLU A 333 4.44 13.02 -27.82
CA GLU A 333 3.26 13.50 -28.55
C GLU A 333 2.06 13.59 -27.60
N ASP A 334 1.05 14.41 -27.93
CA ASP A 334 -0.10 14.65 -27.04
C ASP A 334 -0.82 13.35 -26.62
N HIS A 335 -1.04 12.41 -27.54
CA HIS A 335 -1.65 11.12 -27.20
C HIS A 335 -0.74 10.22 -26.34
N GLN A 336 0.58 10.37 -26.43
CA GLN A 336 1.53 9.68 -25.54
C GLN A 336 1.47 10.26 -24.12
N ILE A 337 1.34 11.58 -24.01
CA ILE A 337 1.11 12.27 -22.74
C ILE A 337 -0.19 11.80 -22.09
N GLU A 338 -1.27 11.67 -22.87
CA GLU A 338 -2.54 11.13 -22.36
C GLU A 338 -2.43 9.69 -21.85
N ILE A 339 -1.66 8.83 -22.52
CA ILE A 339 -1.36 7.48 -22.00
C ILE A 339 -0.60 7.56 -20.66
N ALA A 340 0.39 8.45 -20.55
CA ALA A 340 1.16 8.63 -19.32
C ALA A 340 0.31 9.20 -18.15
N LYS A 341 -0.58 10.16 -18.42
CA LYS A 341 -1.56 10.70 -17.46
C LYS A 341 -2.54 9.64 -16.98
N LYS A 342 -3.00 8.77 -17.88
CA LYS A 342 -3.85 7.64 -17.48
C LYS A 342 -3.06 6.68 -16.59
N LEU A 343 -1.81 6.37 -16.96
CA LEU A 343 -0.94 5.49 -16.18
C LEU A 343 -0.73 6.02 -14.76
N SER A 344 -0.61 7.33 -14.56
CA SER A 344 -0.45 7.93 -13.23
C SER A 344 -1.69 7.78 -12.34
N LYS A 345 -2.90 7.76 -12.91
CA LYS A 345 -4.14 7.45 -12.16
C LYS A 345 -4.22 5.98 -11.78
N PHE A 346 -3.72 5.11 -12.65
CA PHE A 346 -3.86 3.67 -12.46
C PHE A 346 -2.92 3.15 -11.39
N ASN A 347 -3.51 2.80 -10.25
CA ASN A 347 -2.82 2.01 -9.23
C ASN A 347 -2.61 0.56 -9.67
N LEU A 348 -3.27 0.09 -10.73
CA LEU A 348 -3.26 -1.28 -11.24
C LEU A 348 -3.15 -1.28 -12.76
N LEU A 349 -2.25 -2.10 -13.29
CA LEU A 349 -2.12 -2.31 -14.72
C LEU A 349 -2.47 -3.76 -15.06
N SER A 350 -3.62 -3.96 -15.71
CA SER A 350 -4.09 -5.25 -16.22
C SER A 350 -4.39 -5.16 -17.72
N PRO A 351 -4.45 -6.30 -18.44
CA PRO A 351 -4.89 -6.31 -19.84
C PRO A 351 -6.25 -5.63 -20.07
N GLU A 352 -7.17 -5.74 -19.11
CA GLU A 352 -8.50 -5.13 -19.19
C GLU A 352 -8.43 -3.60 -19.14
N THR A 353 -7.57 -3.05 -18.27
CA THR A 353 -7.36 -1.59 -18.17
C THR A 353 -6.68 -1.00 -19.40
N LEU A 354 -6.05 -1.81 -20.26
CA LEU A 354 -5.35 -1.31 -21.45
C LEU A 354 -6.28 -0.70 -22.49
N ASN A 355 -7.51 -1.19 -22.58
CA ASN A 355 -8.55 -0.60 -23.42
C ASN A 355 -8.93 0.81 -22.95
N ASP A 356 -8.74 1.12 -21.66
CA ASP A 356 -9.04 2.45 -21.11
C ASP A 356 -7.96 3.48 -21.51
N PHE A 357 -6.76 3.04 -21.92
CA PHE A 357 -5.67 3.94 -22.32
C PHE A 357 -5.95 4.66 -23.63
N SER A 358 -6.77 4.08 -24.52
CA SER A 358 -7.30 4.82 -25.66
C SER A 358 -8.50 4.13 -26.31
N PRO A 359 -9.65 4.82 -26.46
CA PRO A 359 -10.73 4.37 -27.32
C PRO A 359 -10.38 4.41 -28.83
N GLU A 360 -9.35 5.19 -29.21
CA GLU A 360 -9.05 5.52 -30.62
C GLU A 360 -7.69 5.01 -31.12
N ASN A 361 -6.77 4.58 -30.25
CA ASN A 361 -5.44 4.10 -30.64
C ASN A 361 -5.38 2.59 -30.87
N ASP A 362 -4.54 2.16 -31.82
CA ASP A 362 -4.19 0.75 -32.01
C ASP A 362 -3.59 0.17 -30.71
N THR A 363 -4.17 -0.93 -30.21
CA THR A 363 -3.68 -1.66 -29.03
C THR A 363 -2.19 -2.01 -29.15
N LYS A 364 -1.71 -2.31 -30.36
CA LYS A 364 -0.27 -2.58 -30.60
C LYS A 364 0.60 -1.37 -30.33
N TYR A 365 0.12 -0.17 -30.68
CA TYR A 365 0.82 1.07 -30.40
C TYR A 365 0.94 1.30 -28.89
N VAL A 366 -0.15 1.14 -28.16
CA VAL A 366 -0.17 1.29 -26.69
C VAL A 366 0.83 0.32 -26.05
N TYR A 367 0.87 -0.93 -26.50
CA TYR A 367 1.83 -1.93 -26.00
C TYR A 367 3.27 -1.52 -26.28
N GLY A 368 3.60 -1.14 -27.52
CA GLY A 368 4.94 -0.71 -27.87
C GLY A 368 5.38 0.53 -27.09
N PHE A 369 4.45 1.46 -26.82
CA PHE A 369 4.75 2.65 -26.02
C PHE A 369 4.96 2.31 -24.54
N LEU A 370 4.13 1.45 -23.94
CA LEU A 370 4.32 0.99 -22.56
C LEU A 370 5.64 0.22 -22.39
N GLU A 371 6.04 -0.60 -23.37
CA GLU A 371 7.34 -1.28 -23.35
C GLU A 371 8.49 -0.27 -23.38
N LYS A 372 8.35 0.79 -24.20
CA LYS A 372 9.31 1.90 -24.22
C LYS A 372 9.40 2.58 -22.86
N LEU A 373 8.27 2.91 -22.22
CA LEU A 373 8.22 3.55 -20.90
C LEU A 373 8.83 2.66 -19.80
N ALA A 374 8.50 1.36 -19.77
CA ALA A 374 9.06 0.41 -18.80
C ALA A 374 10.58 0.26 -18.94
N ARG A 375 11.08 0.21 -20.19
CA ARG A 375 12.53 0.18 -20.49
C ARG A 375 13.26 1.43 -20.03
N GLN A 376 12.59 2.59 -20.07
CA GLN A 376 13.13 3.87 -19.61
C GLN A 376 12.90 4.11 -18.12
N GLU A 377 12.48 3.09 -17.38
CA GLU A 377 12.22 3.13 -15.93
C GLU A 377 11.18 4.20 -15.52
N VAL A 378 10.24 4.51 -16.41
CA VAL A 378 9.13 5.43 -16.10
C VAL A 378 8.17 4.77 -15.12
N PHE A 379 7.99 3.45 -15.20
CA PHE A 379 7.20 2.69 -14.25
C PHE A 379 7.70 1.26 -14.10
N GLN A 380 7.31 0.61 -13.02
CA GLN A 380 7.50 -0.83 -12.79
C GLN A 380 6.33 -1.38 -11.96
N TYR A 381 6.07 -2.69 -12.03
CA TYR A 381 5.20 -3.36 -11.06
C TYR A 381 5.77 -3.27 -9.64
N TYR A 382 4.91 -2.91 -8.69
CA TYR A 382 5.20 -2.76 -7.27
C TYR A 382 4.16 -3.52 -6.44
N PRO A 383 4.55 -4.60 -5.75
CA PRO A 383 3.64 -5.44 -5.01
C PRO A 383 3.19 -4.77 -3.72
N ASN A 384 1.87 -4.67 -3.52
CA ASN A 384 1.30 -4.19 -2.28
C ASN A 384 1.17 -5.33 -1.26
N ILE A 385 1.97 -5.27 -0.19
CA ILE A 385 2.02 -6.30 0.86
C ILE A 385 1.23 -5.89 2.11
N ASN A 386 0.38 -6.79 2.60
CA ASN A 386 -0.39 -6.67 3.85
C ASN A 386 -0.51 -8.04 4.56
N PHE A 387 -0.99 -8.02 5.81
CA PHE A 387 -1.39 -9.22 6.58
C PHE A 387 -0.32 -10.31 6.74
N VAL A 388 0.95 -9.94 6.62
CA VAL A 388 2.10 -10.82 6.86
C VAL A 388 2.97 -10.32 8.00
N GLY A 389 2.45 -9.51 8.93
CA GLY A 389 3.21 -9.03 10.08
C GLY A 389 4.16 -7.85 9.83
N THR A 390 4.10 -7.18 8.68
CA THR A 390 4.87 -5.96 8.35
C THR A 390 4.04 -4.67 8.50
N ASP A 391 3.21 -4.62 9.54
CA ASP A 391 2.21 -3.57 9.73
C ASP A 391 2.75 -2.30 10.42
N TYR A 392 3.96 -2.36 10.99
CA TYR A 392 4.62 -1.19 11.57
C TYR A 392 5.34 -0.41 10.49
N LYS A 393 4.85 0.81 10.23
CA LYS A 393 5.46 1.75 9.30
C LYS A 393 6.18 2.84 10.09
N ILE A 394 7.49 2.95 9.91
CA ILE A 394 8.32 4.01 10.49
C ILE A 394 8.79 4.92 9.36
N GLN A 395 8.61 6.21 9.54
CA GLN A 395 9.16 7.23 8.64
C GLN A 395 10.43 7.77 9.26
N PHE A 396 11.36 8.22 8.43
CA PHE A 396 12.62 8.77 8.89
C PHE A 396 13.10 9.88 7.98
N ARG A 397 13.85 10.81 8.58
CA ARG A 397 14.58 11.90 7.94
C ARG A 397 15.98 11.90 8.53
N PHE A 398 17.00 11.87 7.70
CA PHE A 398 18.38 12.00 8.19
C PHE A 398 19.23 12.91 7.31
N ASP A 399 20.13 13.67 7.96
CA ASP A 399 21.18 14.46 7.35
C ASP A 399 22.54 13.98 7.85
N ILE A 400 23.26 13.25 7.01
CA ILE A 400 24.54 12.63 7.29
C ILE A 400 25.55 13.10 6.24
N LYS A 401 26.50 13.95 6.65
CA LYS A 401 27.49 14.55 5.74
C LYS A 401 28.64 13.60 5.41
N ASP A 402 28.93 12.63 6.28
CA ASP A 402 29.89 11.58 6.00
C ASP A 402 29.31 10.62 4.95
N SER A 403 29.95 10.55 3.78
CA SER A 403 29.46 9.76 2.65
C SER A 403 29.46 8.24 2.92
N LYS A 404 30.41 7.74 3.71
CA LYS A 404 30.49 6.31 4.05
C LYS A 404 29.39 5.95 5.04
N LEU A 405 29.19 6.78 6.07
CA LEU A 405 28.12 6.58 7.03
C LEU A 405 26.74 6.72 6.37
N PHE A 406 26.57 7.70 5.48
CA PHE A 406 25.36 7.89 4.69
C PHE A 406 25.03 6.63 3.88
N GLU A 407 26.01 6.11 3.13
CA GLU A 407 25.83 4.90 2.32
C GLU A 407 25.48 3.69 3.19
N LYS A 408 26.12 3.55 4.34
CA LYS A 408 25.88 2.47 5.30
C LYS A 408 24.47 2.51 5.88
N VAL A 409 24.03 3.67 6.36
CA VAL A 409 22.66 3.85 6.87
C VAL A 409 21.63 3.58 5.76
N LEU A 410 21.86 4.10 4.56
CA LEU A 410 21.02 3.87 3.40
C LEU A 410 20.91 2.37 3.07
N GLN A 411 22.03 1.67 2.95
CA GLN A 411 22.07 0.23 2.66
C GLN A 411 21.38 -0.60 3.76
N GLY A 412 21.58 -0.24 5.03
CA GLY A 412 20.88 -0.88 6.15
C GLY A 412 19.37 -0.70 6.04
N LEU A 413 18.89 0.53 5.80
CA LEU A 413 17.45 0.77 5.65
C LEU A 413 16.85 0.02 4.45
N LEU A 414 17.64 -0.23 3.40
CA LEU A 414 17.21 -0.97 2.22
C LEU A 414 17.05 -2.50 2.44
N THR A 415 17.46 -3.03 3.60
CA THR A 415 17.27 -4.45 3.95
C THR A 415 15.88 -4.76 4.50
N PHE A 416 15.12 -3.73 4.90
CA PHE A 416 13.79 -3.93 5.46
C PHE A 416 12.78 -4.46 4.42
N PRO A 417 11.75 -5.21 4.84
CA PRO A 417 10.83 -5.88 3.92
C PRO A 417 10.14 -4.99 2.89
N VAL A 418 9.81 -3.75 3.27
CA VAL A 418 9.28 -2.74 2.35
C VAL A 418 9.92 -1.42 2.70
N VAL A 419 10.49 -0.75 1.71
CA VAL A 419 11.25 0.48 1.92
C VAL A 419 11.14 1.39 0.70
N GLN A 420 11.05 2.70 0.95
CA GLN A 420 11.20 3.74 -0.06
C GLN A 420 11.97 4.91 0.54
N ILE A 421 12.99 5.39 -0.16
CA ILE A 421 13.92 6.43 0.30
C ILE A 421 14.24 7.36 -0.85
N PHE A 422 13.91 8.63 -0.68
CA PHE A 422 14.36 9.71 -1.56
C PHE A 422 15.62 10.32 -0.98
N VAL A 423 16.62 10.56 -1.82
CA VAL A 423 17.89 11.09 -1.35
C VAL A 423 18.46 12.19 -2.24
N ASN A 424 19.33 12.98 -1.63
CA ASN A 424 20.41 13.67 -2.29
C ASN A 424 21.74 13.22 -1.64
N GLU A 425 22.48 12.35 -2.34
CA GLU A 425 23.75 11.80 -1.85
C GLU A 425 24.83 12.86 -1.66
N GLN A 426 24.84 13.91 -2.48
CA GLN A 426 25.84 14.99 -2.39
C GLN A 426 25.63 15.87 -1.16
N LEU A 427 24.37 16.11 -0.80
CA LEU A 427 23.99 16.90 0.37
C LEU A 427 23.84 16.04 1.63
N GLY A 428 23.96 14.72 1.53
CA GLY A 428 23.83 13.81 2.67
C GLY A 428 22.41 13.73 3.23
N ALA A 429 21.39 14.09 2.44
CA ALA A 429 20.02 14.23 2.91
C ALA A 429 19.14 13.08 2.40
N ALA A 430 18.30 12.53 3.27
CA ALA A 430 17.33 11.50 2.92
C ALA A 430 16.01 11.66 3.67
N LEU A 431 14.91 11.33 2.97
CA LEU A 431 13.59 11.15 3.55
C LEU A 431 13.01 9.81 3.07
N GLY A 432 12.50 9.01 4.00
CA GLY A 432 12.03 7.67 3.65
C GLY A 432 11.02 7.11 4.62
N TYR A 433 10.55 5.91 4.29
CA TYR A 433 9.84 5.05 5.21
C TYR A 433 10.21 3.59 5.01
N ILE A 434 10.11 2.84 6.09
CA ILE A 434 10.20 1.38 6.11
C ILE A 434 8.92 0.79 6.69
N LYS A 435 8.54 -0.40 6.21
CA LYS A 435 7.65 -1.31 6.92
C LYS A 435 8.46 -2.45 7.48
N MET A 436 8.32 -2.70 8.77
CA MET A 436 9.11 -3.70 9.47
C MET A 436 8.24 -4.68 10.25
N PRO A 437 8.77 -5.89 10.52
CA PRO A 437 8.12 -6.84 11.42
C PRO A 437 8.02 -6.30 12.84
N ARG A 438 6.90 -6.56 13.53
CA ARG A 438 6.73 -6.13 14.93
C ARG A 438 7.88 -6.53 15.87
N PRO A 439 8.42 -7.77 15.80
CA PRO A 439 9.43 -8.23 16.76
C PRO A 439 10.78 -7.47 16.69
N VAL A 440 10.98 -6.62 15.69
CA VAL A 440 12.24 -5.87 15.51
C VAL A 440 12.09 -4.36 15.72
N VAL A 441 10.87 -3.89 16.02
CA VAL A 441 10.56 -2.47 16.17
C VAL A 441 11.34 -1.84 17.33
N SER A 442 11.36 -2.46 18.51
CA SER A 442 12.08 -1.90 19.68
C SER A 442 13.57 -1.73 19.39
N ARG A 443 14.21 -2.77 18.83
CA ARG A 443 15.62 -2.74 18.44
C ARG A 443 15.94 -1.66 17.39
N PHE A 444 14.95 -1.21 16.62
CA PHE A 444 15.16 -0.13 15.66
C PHE A 444 15.15 1.25 16.35
N PHE A 445 14.32 1.41 17.39
CA PHE A 445 14.34 2.61 18.23
C PHE A 445 15.65 2.69 19.01
N ASP A 446 16.09 1.58 19.62
CA ASP A 446 17.37 1.51 20.33
C ASP A 446 18.53 1.94 19.40
N PHE A 447 18.55 1.45 18.16
CA PHE A 447 19.53 1.89 17.15
C PHE A 447 19.49 3.41 16.89
N GLN A 448 18.30 4.01 16.78
CA GLN A 448 18.21 5.44 16.51
C GLN A 448 18.74 6.26 17.68
N ASP A 449 18.50 5.82 18.91
CA ASP A 449 19.03 6.48 20.11
C ASP A 449 20.57 6.36 20.13
N ASP A 450 21.10 5.15 19.94
CA ASP A 450 22.55 4.89 19.83
C ASP A 450 23.21 5.74 18.72
N PHE A 451 22.54 5.88 17.57
CA PHE A 451 23.04 6.68 16.45
C PHE A 451 23.17 8.17 16.82
N VAL A 452 22.17 8.73 17.51
CA VAL A 452 22.17 10.14 17.92
C VAL A 452 23.26 10.40 18.97
N ASP A 453 23.52 9.43 19.85
CA ASP A 453 24.57 9.54 20.86
C ASP A 453 25.98 9.41 20.25
N GLU A 454 26.18 8.50 19.30
CA GLU A 454 27.49 8.25 18.67
C GLU A 454 27.86 9.32 17.62
N TYR A 455 26.88 9.85 16.88
CA TYR A 455 27.07 10.82 15.80
C TYR A 455 26.27 12.12 16.02
N PRO A 456 26.55 12.90 17.07
CA PRO A 456 25.77 14.08 17.44
C PRO A 456 25.82 15.23 16.41
N GLU A 457 26.78 15.21 15.48
CA GLU A 457 26.89 16.16 14.37
C GLU A 457 25.96 15.83 13.19
N HIS A 458 25.30 14.69 13.22
CA HIS A 458 24.33 14.23 12.23
C HIS A 458 22.92 14.26 12.81
N THR A 459 21.92 14.26 11.93
CA THR A 459 20.53 14.17 12.36
C THR A 459 19.93 12.85 11.87
N PHE A 460 19.19 12.18 12.75
CA PHE A 460 18.33 11.07 12.40
C PHE A 460 17.03 11.21 13.19
N SER A 461 15.99 11.70 12.53
CA SER A 461 14.65 11.81 13.09
C SER A 461 13.76 10.69 12.60
N ILE A 462 12.90 10.18 13.49
CA ILE A 462 11.90 9.16 13.16
C ILE A 462 10.49 9.67 13.47
N SER A 463 9.52 9.14 12.75
CA SER A 463 8.11 9.38 12.98
C SER A 463 7.30 8.10 12.88
N THR A 464 6.37 7.95 13.83
CA THR A 464 5.34 6.91 13.83
C THR A 464 3.95 7.51 13.63
N ALA A 465 3.86 8.70 13.06
CA ALA A 465 2.61 9.41 12.91
C ALA A 465 1.60 8.58 12.11
N SER A 466 0.35 8.57 12.57
CA SER A 466 -0.72 7.83 11.91
C SER A 466 -1.30 8.56 10.69
N LYS A 467 -1.16 9.89 10.66
CA LYS A 467 -1.59 10.76 9.56
C LYS A 467 -0.35 11.14 8.73
N VAL A 468 -0.10 10.38 7.67
CA VAL A 468 0.97 10.62 6.69
C VAL A 468 0.37 10.59 5.29
N PHE A 469 0.88 11.43 4.39
CA PHE A 469 0.58 11.33 2.97
C PHE A 469 1.79 10.74 2.26
N LEU A 470 1.63 9.55 1.68
CA LEU A 470 2.69 8.83 0.98
C LEU A 470 2.14 8.30 -0.33
N SER A 471 2.54 8.91 -1.44
CA SER A 471 2.21 8.42 -2.78
C SER A 471 3.30 7.50 -3.35
N ARG A 472 2.90 6.59 -4.23
CA ARG A 472 3.81 5.74 -5.04
C ARG A 472 3.85 6.16 -6.51
N SER A 473 2.88 6.96 -6.92
CA SER A 473 2.78 7.51 -8.28
C SER A 473 2.24 8.92 -8.13
N HIS A 474 2.93 9.89 -8.74
CA HIS A 474 2.45 11.26 -8.75
C HIS A 474 1.30 11.36 -9.73
N ASP A 475 0.11 11.74 -9.28
CA ASP A 475 -1.05 11.87 -10.17
C ASP A 475 -0.92 13.16 -10.99
N ILE A 476 -0.51 12.99 -12.25
CA ILE A 476 -0.28 14.10 -13.21
C ILE A 476 -1.45 14.33 -14.15
N SER A 477 -2.57 13.69 -13.88
CA SER A 477 -3.66 13.63 -14.86
C SER A 477 -4.41 14.93 -15.09
N ASP A 478 -4.57 15.71 -14.03
CA ASP A 478 -5.22 17.02 -14.09
C ASP A 478 -4.19 18.14 -14.36
N ILE A 479 -2.94 17.78 -14.66
CA ILE A 479 -1.89 18.72 -15.03
C ILE A 479 -1.89 18.87 -16.56
N ASN A 480 -2.10 20.09 -17.05
CA ASN A 480 -1.96 20.40 -18.46
C ASN A 480 -0.50 20.72 -18.78
N PHE A 481 0.21 19.81 -19.46
CA PHE A 481 1.63 19.99 -19.76
C PHE A 481 2.01 19.43 -21.14
N SER A 482 3.10 19.95 -21.68
CA SER A 482 3.84 19.39 -22.81
C SER A 482 5.25 18.98 -22.37
N ILE A 483 5.89 18.06 -23.10
CA ILE A 483 7.29 17.69 -22.86
C ILE A 483 8.14 18.16 -24.03
N LYS A 484 9.15 18.99 -23.77
CA LYS A 484 10.16 19.42 -24.76
C LYS A 484 11.56 19.23 -24.19
N ASP A 485 12.44 18.58 -24.94
CA ASP A 485 13.81 18.26 -24.53
C ASP A 485 13.86 17.57 -23.16
N GLY A 486 12.90 16.66 -22.91
CA GLY A 486 12.76 15.95 -21.63
C GLY A 486 12.20 16.78 -20.48
N THR A 487 11.84 18.03 -20.71
CA THR A 487 11.35 18.94 -19.68
C THR A 487 9.85 19.13 -19.77
N ALA A 488 9.14 19.07 -18.64
CA ALA A 488 7.70 19.35 -18.60
C ALA A 488 7.42 20.86 -18.48
N TYR A 489 6.62 21.36 -19.42
CA TYR A 489 6.14 22.73 -19.48
C TYR A 489 4.64 22.78 -19.25
N LEU A 490 4.18 23.62 -18.32
CA LEU A 490 2.75 23.87 -18.19
C LEU A 490 2.22 24.58 -19.44
N ASN A 491 1.03 24.16 -19.89
CA ASN A 491 0.35 24.71 -21.06
C ASN A 491 -0.77 25.67 -20.67
#